data_AF-A0A087KUE2-F1
#
_entry.id   AF-A0A087KUE2-F1
#
_cell.length_a   1.000
_cell.length_b   1.000
_cell.length_c   1.000
_cell.angle_alpha   90.00
_cell.angle_beta   90.00
_cell.angle_gamma   90.00
#
_symmetry.space_group_name_H-M   'P 1'
#
loop_
_entity.id
_entity.type
_entity.pdbx_description
1 polymer ?
#
loop_
_entity_poly.entity_id
_entity_poly.type
_entity_poly.pdbx_seq_one_letter_code
_entity_poly.pdbx_strand_id
1 'polypeptide(L)'
;MGSSRVVAGGLLSIIGDFQQGGAAQALQRFNLSNLVGEPAATVFVSLVEFLCPPGGSVDEGISRQAMLDTIADMSDTDVNSFDSLTPEQLQEIFIGFVVHSIEGRIMADIGKNGIKLPDDIEAIGEIQETLHNFVDGATRVQLRDELKDVSGLSGREINQKVEKIYELAFELIASEGERAE
;
A
#
# COMPACT_ATOMS: atom_id res chain seq x y z
N MET A 1 -0.59 11.75 4.85
CA MET A 1 0.25 10.53 4.70
C MET A 1 1.41 10.50 5.67
N GLY A 2 1.29 11.03 6.89
CA GLY A 2 2.29 10.79 7.93
C GLY A 2 2.29 9.32 8.37
N SER A 3 1.11 8.76 8.62
CA SER A 3 0.92 7.37 9.06
C SER A 3 1.30 6.37 7.98
N SER A 4 0.92 6.61 6.71
CA SER A 4 1.26 5.70 5.61
C SER A 4 2.77 5.63 5.38
N ARG A 5 3.50 6.73 5.60
CA ARG A 5 4.97 6.74 5.55
C ARG A 5 5.59 5.88 6.65
N VAL A 6 5.02 5.91 7.85
CA VAL A 6 5.49 5.08 8.98
C VAL A 6 5.27 3.61 8.68
N VAL A 7 4.08 3.24 8.19
CA VAL A 7 3.75 1.86 7.79
C VAL A 7 4.65 1.39 6.66
N ALA A 8 4.86 2.20 5.61
CA ALA A 8 5.77 1.89 4.51
C ALA A 8 7.20 1.61 5.01
N GLY A 9 7.70 2.43 5.95
CA GLY A 9 9.01 2.21 6.57
C GLY A 9 9.07 0.90 7.37
N GLY A 10 7.99 0.55 8.06
CA GLY A 10 7.88 -0.73 8.76
C GLY A 10 7.87 -1.93 7.80
N LEU A 11 7.12 -1.86 6.70
CA LEU A 11 7.12 -2.88 5.65
C LEU A 11 8.50 -3.06 5.02
N LEU A 12 9.18 -1.97 4.64
CA LEU A 12 10.54 -2.05 4.10
C LEU A 12 11.51 -2.70 5.09
N SER A 13 11.35 -2.41 6.38
CA SER A 13 12.15 -3.06 7.42
C SER A 13 11.87 -4.57 7.51
N ILE A 14 10.61 -5.00 7.41
CA ILE A 14 10.23 -6.41 7.39
C ILE A 14 10.86 -7.10 6.18
N ILE A 15 10.78 -6.49 5.00
CA ILE A 15 11.36 -7.02 3.76
C ILE A 15 12.88 -7.13 3.90
N GLY A 16 13.54 -6.11 4.44
CA GLY A 16 14.98 -6.13 4.70
C GLY A 16 15.40 -7.21 5.70
N ASP A 17 14.64 -7.41 6.78
CA ASP A 17 14.88 -8.46 7.77
C ASP A 17 14.65 -9.86 7.16
N PHE A 18 13.62 -10.01 6.31
CA PHE A 18 13.33 -11.25 5.60
C PHE A 18 14.44 -11.60 4.61
N GLN A 19 14.96 -10.63 3.86
CA GLN A 19 16.07 -10.87 2.92
C GLN A 19 17.38 -11.27 3.61
N GLN A 20 17.60 -10.81 4.85
CA GLN A 20 18.83 -11.09 5.61
C GLN A 20 18.80 -12.44 6.35
N GLY A 21 17.65 -12.84 6.92
CA GLY A 21 17.55 -14.06 7.72
C GLY A 21 16.21 -14.77 7.67
N GLY A 22 15.42 -14.51 6.64
CA GLY A 22 14.14 -15.16 6.38
C GLY A 22 13.01 -14.74 7.32
N ALA A 23 11.88 -15.43 7.20
CA ALA A 23 10.67 -15.16 7.97
C ALA A 23 10.87 -15.12 9.49
N ALA A 24 11.66 -16.05 10.05
CA ALA A 24 11.89 -16.10 11.49
C ALA A 24 12.54 -14.82 12.03
N GLN A 25 13.53 -14.26 11.32
CA GLN A 25 14.15 -12.99 11.69
C GLN A 25 13.17 -11.83 11.57
N ALA A 26 12.41 -11.76 10.46
CA ALA A 26 11.42 -10.72 10.23
C ALA A 26 10.34 -10.69 11.34
N LEU A 27 9.87 -11.86 11.78
CA LEU A 27 8.84 -11.99 12.81
C LEU A 27 9.36 -11.76 14.24
N GLN A 28 10.62 -12.08 14.51
CA GLN A 28 11.21 -11.93 15.84
C GLN A 28 11.13 -10.48 16.35
N ARG A 29 11.34 -9.51 15.45
CA ARG A 29 11.29 -8.09 15.79
C ARG A 29 9.93 -7.62 16.33
N PHE A 30 8.85 -8.28 15.90
CA PHE A 30 7.48 -7.96 16.30
C PHE A 30 6.95 -8.90 17.39
N ASN A 31 7.81 -9.76 17.96
CA ASN A 31 7.42 -10.83 18.88
C ASN A 31 6.39 -11.81 18.27
N LEU A 32 6.47 -12.05 16.96
CA LEU A 32 5.56 -12.91 16.21
C LEU A 32 6.21 -14.26 15.82
N SER A 33 7.25 -14.68 16.51
CA SER A 33 7.95 -15.95 16.22
C SER A 33 7.05 -17.19 16.35
N ASN A 34 5.90 -17.07 17.02
CA ASN A 34 4.88 -18.11 17.08
C ASN A 34 4.07 -18.27 15.79
N LEU A 35 4.23 -17.37 14.82
CA LEU A 35 3.56 -17.42 13.51
C LEU A 35 4.47 -17.95 12.38
N VAL A 36 5.65 -18.48 12.72
CA VAL A 36 6.49 -19.17 11.73
C VAL A 36 5.74 -20.38 11.18
N GLY A 37 5.74 -20.53 9.85
CA GLY A 37 4.99 -21.58 9.15
C GLY A 37 3.51 -21.27 8.90
N GLU A 38 2.97 -20.18 9.45
CA GLU A 38 1.57 -19.79 9.23
C GLU A 38 1.35 -19.22 7.82
N PRO A 39 0.09 -19.17 7.35
CA PRO A 39 -0.26 -18.53 6.11
C PRO A 39 0.15 -17.06 6.06
N ALA A 40 0.62 -16.59 4.91
CA ALA A 40 1.07 -15.21 4.73
C ALA A 40 -0.02 -14.20 5.15
N ALA A 41 -1.28 -14.43 4.76
CA ALA A 41 -2.39 -13.56 5.14
C ALA A 41 -2.55 -13.44 6.66
N THR A 42 -2.50 -14.56 7.39
CA THR A 42 -2.56 -14.58 8.86
C THR A 42 -1.42 -13.78 9.50
N VAL A 43 -0.21 -13.92 8.96
CA VAL A 43 0.98 -13.20 9.42
C VAL A 43 0.83 -11.70 9.16
N PHE A 44 0.43 -11.29 7.95
CA PHE A 44 0.26 -9.88 7.62
C PHE A 44 -0.87 -9.22 8.39
N VAL A 45 -2.01 -9.90 8.62
CA VAL A 45 -3.08 -9.41 9.50
C VAL A 45 -2.55 -9.17 10.91
N SER A 46 -1.70 -10.07 11.42
CA SER A 46 -1.07 -9.87 12.74
C SER A 46 -0.11 -8.68 12.73
N LEU A 47 0.64 -8.47 11.64
CA LEU A 47 1.54 -7.32 11.48
C LEU A 47 0.78 -5.99 11.38
N VAL A 48 -0.47 -5.97 10.88
CA VAL A 48 -1.30 -4.75 10.84
C VAL A 48 -1.46 -4.14 12.23
N GLU A 49 -1.60 -4.94 13.29
CA GLU A 49 -1.76 -4.42 14.65
C GLU A 49 -0.51 -3.70 15.18
N PHE A 50 0.67 -4.02 14.64
CA PHE A 50 1.93 -3.37 15.00
C PHE A 50 2.27 -2.19 14.09
N LEU A 51 1.99 -2.34 12.80
CA LEU A 51 2.31 -1.32 11.79
C LEU A 51 1.28 -0.19 11.80
N CYS A 52 -0.01 -0.51 11.99
CA CYS A 52 -1.14 0.40 11.94
C CYS A 52 -1.85 0.49 13.31
N PRO A 53 -1.19 1.01 14.36
CA PRO A 53 -1.81 1.12 15.67
C PRO A 53 -3.03 2.06 15.62
N PRO A 54 -4.08 1.79 16.42
CA PRO A 54 -5.27 2.62 16.44
C PRO A 54 -4.98 3.98 17.08
N GLY A 55 -5.12 5.06 16.31
CA GLY A 55 -5.02 6.44 16.82
C GLY A 55 -6.20 7.36 16.47
N GLY A 56 -7.13 6.89 15.64
CA GLY A 56 -8.40 7.58 15.32
C GLY A 56 -8.31 8.67 14.25
N SER A 57 -7.14 8.89 13.63
CA SER A 57 -7.01 9.82 12.52
C SER A 57 -7.43 9.20 11.18
N VAL A 58 -7.86 10.05 10.24
CA VAL A 58 -8.18 9.63 8.86
C VAL A 58 -6.98 8.97 8.19
N ASP A 59 -5.78 9.49 8.42
CA ASP A 59 -4.53 9.01 7.82
C ASP A 59 -4.15 7.60 8.33
N GLU A 60 -4.40 7.31 9.61
CA GLU A 60 -4.25 5.95 10.16
C GLU A 60 -5.31 5.00 9.59
N GLY A 61 -6.55 5.46 9.45
CA GLY A 61 -7.62 4.71 8.83
C GLY A 61 -7.28 4.31 7.38
N ILE A 62 -6.78 5.26 6.58
CA ILE A 62 -6.30 5.01 5.22
C ILE A 62 -5.17 3.98 5.23
N SER A 63 -4.18 4.15 6.10
CA SER A 63 -3.02 3.24 6.15
C SER A 63 -3.41 1.82 6.55
N ARG A 64 -4.34 1.70 7.50
CA ARG A 64 -4.86 0.40 7.93
C ARG A 64 -5.69 -0.26 6.83
N GLN A 65 -6.56 0.50 6.16
CA GLN A 65 -7.36 -0.01 5.05
C GLN A 65 -6.46 -0.46 3.90
N ALA A 66 -5.47 0.34 3.52
CA ALA A 66 -4.51 0.01 2.48
C ALA A 66 -3.75 -1.30 2.75
N MET A 67 -3.37 -1.55 4.01
CA MET A 67 -2.80 -2.85 4.39
C MET A 67 -3.79 -4.00 4.20
N LEU A 68 -5.06 -3.82 4.58
CA LEU A 68 -6.08 -4.87 4.45
C LEU A 68 -6.40 -5.18 2.99
N ASP A 69 -6.51 -4.15 2.15
CA ASP A 69 -6.74 -4.31 0.70
C ASP A 69 -5.56 -5.03 0.05
N THR A 70 -4.32 -4.67 0.43
CA THR A 70 -3.11 -5.38 -0.02
C THR A 70 -3.12 -6.87 0.38
N ILE A 71 -3.57 -7.17 1.60
CA ILE A 71 -3.68 -8.56 2.08
C ILE A 71 -4.76 -9.31 1.30
N ALA A 72 -5.87 -8.65 0.96
CA ALA A 72 -6.93 -9.24 0.15
C ALA A 72 -6.41 -9.59 -1.25
N ASP A 73 -5.74 -8.65 -1.94
CA ASP A 73 -5.14 -8.88 -3.25
C ASP A 73 -4.13 -10.03 -3.24
N MET A 74 -3.31 -10.11 -2.20
CA MET A 74 -2.36 -11.22 -2.02
C MET A 74 -3.08 -12.55 -1.78
N SER A 75 -4.19 -12.56 -1.04
CA SER A 75 -4.93 -13.79 -0.72
C SER A 75 -5.61 -14.40 -1.94
N ASP A 76 -5.84 -13.59 -2.98
CA ASP A 76 -6.31 -14.06 -4.28
C ASP A 76 -5.20 -14.72 -5.12
N THR A 77 -3.95 -14.72 -4.63
CA THR A 77 -2.82 -15.44 -5.23
C THR A 77 -2.50 -16.73 -4.48
N ASP A 78 -1.85 -17.72 -5.12
CA ASP A 78 -1.48 -19.03 -4.54
C ASP A 78 -0.39 -18.97 -3.42
N VAL A 79 -0.34 -17.87 -2.65
CA VAL A 79 0.60 -17.63 -1.56
C VAL A 79 0.10 -18.28 -0.29
N ASN A 80 0.58 -19.50 -0.03
CA ASN A 80 0.10 -20.31 1.09
C ASN A 80 0.91 -20.16 2.40
N SER A 81 2.17 -19.72 2.36
CA SER A 81 3.02 -19.62 3.54
C SER A 81 3.91 -18.37 3.51
N PHE A 82 3.98 -17.68 4.66
CA PHE A 82 4.85 -16.52 4.84
C PHE A 82 6.33 -16.86 4.64
N ASP A 83 6.75 -18.06 5.07
CA ASP A 83 8.15 -18.51 5.00
C ASP A 83 8.64 -18.72 3.56
N SER A 84 7.70 -18.93 2.63
CA SER A 84 7.98 -19.19 1.22
C SER A 84 7.85 -17.97 0.32
N LEU A 85 7.60 -16.78 0.88
CA LEU A 85 7.46 -15.56 0.10
C LEU A 85 8.74 -15.27 -0.70
N THR A 86 8.58 -15.06 -2.00
CA THR A 86 9.70 -14.65 -2.85
C THR A 86 9.98 -13.14 -2.68
N PRO A 87 11.19 -12.67 -3.04
CA PRO A 87 11.48 -11.24 -3.06
C PRO A 87 10.49 -10.44 -3.91
N GLU A 88 10.04 -11.00 -5.03
CA GLU A 88 9.05 -10.39 -5.92
C GLU A 88 7.68 -10.29 -5.22
N GLN A 89 7.24 -11.32 -4.50
CA GLN A 89 5.98 -11.27 -3.75
C GLN A 89 6.05 -10.23 -2.62
N LEU A 90 7.18 -10.12 -1.92
CA LEU A 90 7.40 -9.09 -0.91
C LEU A 90 7.39 -7.67 -1.50
N GLN A 91 7.94 -7.50 -2.71
CA GLN A 91 7.86 -6.24 -3.45
C GLN A 91 6.42 -5.92 -3.86
N GLU A 92 5.65 -6.89 -4.36
CA GLU A 92 4.25 -6.69 -4.73
C GLU A 92 3.41 -6.24 -3.54
N ILE A 93 3.67 -6.78 -2.34
CA ILE A 93 3.00 -6.34 -1.11
C ILE A 93 3.33 -4.88 -0.78
N PHE A 94 4.59 -4.49 -0.94
CA PHE A 94 4.98 -3.09 -0.73
C PHE A 94 4.34 -2.15 -1.76
N ILE A 95 4.30 -2.55 -3.03
CA ILE A 95 3.67 -1.78 -4.11
C ILE A 95 2.18 -1.65 -3.86
N GLY A 96 1.48 -2.76 -3.59
CA GLY A 96 0.05 -2.77 -3.29
C GLY A 96 -0.29 -1.83 -2.13
N PHE A 97 0.49 -1.86 -1.05
CA PHE A 97 0.30 -0.94 0.07
C PHE A 97 0.41 0.54 -0.34
N VAL A 98 1.41 0.88 -1.17
CA VAL A 98 1.61 2.24 -1.65
C VAL A 98 0.45 2.69 -2.54
N VAL A 99 0.01 1.82 -3.47
CA VAL A 99 -1.11 2.08 -4.38
C VAL A 99 -2.38 2.35 -3.59
N HIS A 100 -2.79 1.42 -2.72
CA HIS A 100 -3.99 1.56 -1.90
C HIS A 100 -3.93 2.76 -0.94
N SER A 101 -2.74 3.10 -0.45
CA SER A 101 -2.56 4.30 0.39
C SER A 101 -2.83 5.59 -0.40
N ILE A 102 -2.35 5.67 -1.64
CA ILE A 102 -2.57 6.82 -2.52
C ILE A 102 -4.05 6.94 -2.88
N GLU A 103 -4.68 5.84 -3.26
CA GLU A 103 -6.10 5.78 -3.59
C GLU A 103 -6.99 6.18 -2.41
N GLY A 104 -6.75 5.60 -1.24
CA GLY A 104 -7.50 5.93 -0.03
C GLY A 104 -7.38 7.41 0.35
N ARG A 105 -6.21 8.02 0.11
CA ARG A 105 -6.05 9.47 0.28
C ARG A 105 -6.84 10.27 -0.74
N ILE A 106 -6.80 9.88 -2.01
CA ILE A 106 -7.55 10.56 -3.08
C ILE A 106 -9.04 10.51 -2.77
N MET A 107 -9.57 9.35 -2.38
CA MET A 107 -10.97 9.20 -1.97
C MET A 107 -11.32 10.10 -0.78
N ALA A 108 -10.46 10.18 0.23
CA ALA A 108 -10.67 11.06 1.38
C ALA A 108 -10.64 12.55 0.98
N ASP A 109 -9.72 12.96 0.10
CA ASP A 109 -9.58 14.33 -0.34
C ASP A 109 -10.67 14.75 -1.36
N ILE A 110 -11.22 13.83 -2.17
CA ILE A 110 -12.42 14.07 -2.98
C ILE A 110 -13.60 14.43 -2.07
N GLY A 111 -13.85 13.62 -1.04
CA GLY A 111 -14.92 13.87 -0.08
C GLY A 111 -14.73 15.18 0.69
N LYS A 112 -13.49 15.52 1.03
CA LYS A 112 -13.15 16.78 1.73
C LYS A 112 -13.28 18.02 0.86
N ASN A 113 -12.87 17.95 -0.42
CA ASN A 113 -12.88 19.08 -1.34
C ASN A 113 -14.22 19.25 -2.07
N GLY A 114 -15.19 18.35 -1.84
CA GLY A 114 -16.51 18.43 -2.44
C GLY A 114 -16.52 18.22 -3.95
N ILE A 115 -15.53 17.47 -4.47
CA ILE A 115 -15.51 17.08 -5.88
C ILE A 115 -16.70 16.15 -6.12
N LYS A 116 -17.59 16.56 -7.02
CA LYS A 116 -18.72 15.73 -7.42
C LYS A 116 -18.25 14.68 -8.42
N LEU A 117 -18.63 13.44 -8.14
CA LEU A 117 -18.49 12.34 -9.07
C LEU A 117 -19.85 12.03 -9.70
N PRO A 118 -19.89 11.32 -10.85
CA PRO A 118 -21.14 10.86 -11.43
C PRO A 118 -22.01 10.06 -10.45
N ASP A 119 -23.33 10.17 -10.55
CA ASP A 119 -24.27 9.36 -9.76
C ASP A 119 -24.49 7.95 -10.34
N ASP A 120 -23.83 7.63 -11.46
CA ASP A 120 -23.93 6.36 -12.16
C ASP A 120 -22.85 5.37 -11.67
N ILE A 121 -23.27 4.17 -11.28
CA ILE A 121 -22.38 3.15 -10.70
C ILE A 121 -21.35 2.66 -11.72
N GLU A 122 -21.73 2.54 -13.01
CA GLU A 122 -20.79 2.10 -14.05
C GLU A 122 -19.70 3.16 -14.24
N ALA A 123 -20.08 4.44 -14.36
CA ALA A 123 -19.15 5.55 -14.45
C ALA A 123 -18.22 5.66 -13.22
N ILE A 124 -18.71 5.42 -12.01
CA ILE A 124 -17.87 5.35 -10.80
C ILE A 124 -16.86 4.19 -10.89
N GLY A 125 -17.31 3.03 -11.37
CA GLY A 125 -16.43 1.87 -11.59
C GLY A 125 -15.29 2.18 -12.56
N GLU A 126 -15.60 2.83 -13.69
CA GLU A 126 -14.61 3.24 -14.69
C GLU A 126 -13.59 4.25 -14.13
N ILE A 127 -14.07 5.20 -13.32
CA ILE A 127 -13.21 6.19 -12.64
C ILE A 127 -12.28 5.49 -11.64
N GLN A 128 -12.80 4.56 -10.85
CA GLN A 128 -12.00 3.80 -9.88
C GLN A 128 -10.95 2.93 -10.59
N GLU A 129 -11.32 2.24 -11.66
CA GLU A 129 -10.39 1.43 -12.46
C GLU A 129 -9.31 2.30 -13.11
N THR A 130 -9.69 3.47 -13.66
CA THR A 130 -8.75 4.43 -14.25
C THR A 130 -7.77 4.95 -13.21
N LEU A 131 -8.27 5.31 -12.02
CA LEU A 131 -7.43 5.72 -10.89
C LEU A 131 -6.44 4.62 -10.52
N HIS A 132 -6.93 3.39 -10.33
CA HIS A 132 -6.11 2.26 -9.93
C HIS A 132 -5.00 1.97 -10.94
N ASN A 133 -5.36 1.84 -12.21
CA ASN A 133 -4.41 1.59 -13.29
C ASN A 133 -3.35 2.70 -13.41
N PHE A 134 -3.74 3.96 -13.22
CA PHE A 134 -2.80 5.08 -13.23
C PHE A 134 -1.84 5.01 -12.04
N VAL A 135 -2.36 4.83 -10.82
CA VAL A 135 -1.56 4.82 -9.60
C VAL A 135 -0.63 3.61 -9.55
N ASP A 136 -1.09 2.41 -9.89
CA ASP A 136 -0.26 1.20 -9.97
C ASP A 136 0.85 1.36 -11.01
N GLY A 137 0.50 1.75 -12.24
CA GLY A 137 1.47 1.95 -13.31
C GLY A 137 2.52 3.01 -12.96
N ALA A 138 2.08 4.15 -12.41
CA ALA A 138 2.99 5.21 -11.97
C ALA A 138 3.90 4.76 -10.82
N THR A 139 3.36 4.01 -9.85
CA THR A 139 4.11 3.48 -8.71
C THR A 139 5.20 2.52 -9.18
N ARG A 140 4.86 1.56 -10.05
CA ARG A 140 5.82 0.59 -10.61
C ARG A 140 6.92 1.27 -11.41
N VAL A 141 6.58 2.27 -12.23
CA VAL A 141 7.57 3.03 -13.01
C VAL A 141 8.48 3.84 -12.10
N GLN A 142 7.91 4.58 -11.13
CA GLN A 142 8.68 5.48 -10.26
C GLN A 142 9.56 4.71 -9.27
N LEU A 143 9.12 3.55 -8.78
CA LEU A 143 9.87 2.76 -7.80
C LEU A 143 10.71 1.63 -8.43
N ARG A 144 10.73 1.52 -9.76
CA ARG A 144 11.38 0.40 -10.46
C ARG A 144 12.83 0.13 -10.04
N ASP A 145 13.62 1.20 -9.90
CA ASP A 145 15.04 1.06 -9.60
C ASP A 145 15.28 0.80 -8.11
N GLU A 146 14.45 1.40 -7.25
CA GLU A 146 14.40 1.16 -5.82
C GLU A 146 14.00 -0.26 -5.43
N LEU A 147 13.06 -0.85 -6.17
CA LEU A 147 12.61 -2.22 -5.93
C LEU A 147 13.74 -3.23 -6.16
N LYS A 148 14.75 -2.92 -6.99
CA LYS A 148 15.90 -3.81 -7.23
C LYS A 148 16.79 -4.01 -6.00
N ASP A 149 16.82 -3.03 -5.10
CA ASP A 149 17.57 -3.09 -3.85
C ASP A 149 16.83 -2.34 -2.75
N VAL A 150 15.96 -3.09 -2.07
CA VAL A 150 15.12 -2.59 -0.98
C VAL A 150 15.96 -2.13 0.23
N SER A 151 17.20 -2.62 0.36
CA SER A 151 18.09 -2.25 1.47
C SER A 151 18.66 -0.82 1.36
N GLY A 152 18.66 -0.26 0.15
CA GLY A 152 19.12 1.09 -0.15
C GLY A 152 18.02 2.16 -0.15
N LEU A 153 16.76 1.77 0.07
CA LEU A 153 15.61 2.64 -0.04
C LEU A 153 15.54 3.69 1.07
N SER A 154 15.87 4.95 0.77
CA SER A 154 15.62 6.02 1.73
C SER A 154 14.12 6.35 1.75
N GLY A 155 13.50 6.30 2.94
CA GLY A 155 12.08 6.61 3.10
C GLY A 155 11.70 8.04 2.65
N ARG A 156 12.67 8.94 2.51
CA ARG A 156 12.46 10.30 1.98
C ARG A 156 12.24 10.31 0.47
N GLU A 157 13.03 9.54 -0.29
CA GLU A 157 12.92 9.48 -1.75
C GLU A 157 11.63 8.81 -2.19
N ILE A 158 11.27 7.68 -1.56
CA ILE A 158 9.98 7.03 -1.78
C ILE A 158 8.85 8.03 -1.56
N ASN A 159 8.92 8.75 -0.44
CA ASN A 159 7.86 9.69 -0.10
C ASN A 159 7.70 10.81 -1.14
N GLN A 160 8.80 11.36 -1.67
CA GLN A 160 8.73 12.37 -2.72
C GLN A 160 8.07 11.82 -3.99
N LYS A 161 8.36 10.56 -4.34
CA LYS A 161 7.74 9.89 -5.49
C LYS A 161 6.24 9.64 -5.27
N VAL A 162 5.88 9.14 -4.08
CA VAL A 162 4.49 8.89 -3.68
C VAL A 162 3.66 10.18 -3.71
N GLU A 163 4.17 11.28 -3.15
CA GLU A 163 3.47 12.58 -3.18
C GLU A 163 3.25 13.06 -4.62
N LYS A 164 4.24 12.90 -5.50
CA LYS A 164 4.09 13.27 -6.91
C LYS A 164 3.04 12.42 -7.65
N ILE A 165 2.97 11.12 -7.36
CA ILE A 165 1.95 10.23 -7.94
C ILE A 165 0.57 10.67 -7.45
N TYR A 166 0.43 10.93 -6.15
CA TYR A 166 -0.80 11.44 -5.55
C TYR A 166 -1.26 12.74 -6.21
N GLU A 167 -0.39 13.74 -6.38
CA GLU A 167 -0.75 15.03 -6.99
C GLU A 167 -1.30 14.84 -8.41
N LEU A 168 -0.62 14.05 -9.24
CA LEU A 168 -1.03 13.79 -10.63
C LEU A 168 -2.34 12.99 -10.70
N ALA A 169 -2.51 11.99 -9.84
CA ALA A 169 -3.73 11.19 -9.79
C ALA A 169 -4.93 12.01 -9.28
N PHE A 170 -4.70 12.91 -8.32
CA PHE A 170 -5.73 13.83 -7.85
C PHE A 170 -6.17 14.81 -8.95
N GLU A 171 -5.22 15.40 -9.69
CA GLU A 171 -5.53 16.25 -10.84
C GLU A 171 -6.33 15.51 -11.93
N LEU A 172 -5.95 14.25 -12.22
CA LEU A 172 -6.68 13.40 -13.15
C LEU A 172 -8.15 13.26 -12.73
N ILE A 173 -8.41 12.85 -11.49
CA ILE A 173 -9.79 12.65 -11.01
C ILE A 173 -10.56 13.96 -10.90
N ALA A 174 -9.91 15.04 -10.43
CA ALA A 174 -10.56 16.35 -10.37
C ALA A 174 -11.03 16.80 -11.76
N SER A 175 -10.21 16.57 -12.81
CA SER A 175 -10.57 16.92 -14.18
C SER A 175 -11.72 16.08 -14.73
N GLU A 176 -11.81 14.79 -14.38
CA GLU A 176 -12.94 13.95 -14.77
C GLU A 176 -14.23 14.35 -14.04
N GLY A 177 -14.14 14.75 -12.77
CA GLY A 177 -15.27 15.28 -12.00
C GLY A 177 -15.83 16.59 -12.56
N GLU A 178 -14.98 17.52 -13.01
CA GLU A 178 -15.41 18.78 -13.65
C GLU A 178 -16.11 18.56 -15.00
N ARG A 179 -15.77 17.48 -15.73
CA ARG A 179 -16.35 17.16 -17.04
C ARG A 179 -17.74 16.51 -16.96
N ALA A 180 -18.12 16.04 -15.77
CA ALA A 180 -19.41 15.43 -15.50
C ALA A 180 -20.51 16.44 -15.11
N GLU A 181 -20.16 17.73 -14.91
CA GLU A 181 -21.12 18.84 -14.71
C GLU A 181 -21.72 19.37 -16.03
#